data_AF-A0A0D2BDT9-F1
#
_entry.id   AF-A0A0D2BDT9-F1
#
_cell.length_a   1.000
_cell.length_b   1.000
_cell.length_c   1.000
_cell.angle_alpha   90.00
_cell.angle_beta   90.00
_cell.angle_gamma   90.00
#
_symmetry.space_group_name_H-M   'P 1'
#
loop_
_entity.id
_entity.type
_entity.pdbx_description
1 polymer ?
#
loop_
_entity_poly.entity_id
_entity_poly.type
_entity_poly.pdbx_seq_one_letter_code
_entity_poly.pdbx_strand_id
1 'polypeptide(L)'
;MAAPVLPESGVQTFRVLVLPGDHVGPEVMKEAIRILDVVEASSQGKVKFQYNWQLCGGCSIDKHGTAITDEVLRIAKEESDAVLFGSAGGPEWGTKPPNPESGLLRLRQHLDAFANIRPCTFYSRSLIDQSPLKRAIAEGTNFIVLRENCSGAYFGPKVEEEDFANDSWTYRRDEIERCARVAAALATTMGKDGKGNGGPATVWSSDKANVLASGRLWRRVTSEIFAKEFPHIDLKHQLADSLSMLMVKNPRKFNGVIHTDNTFGDMLSDQAGGIVGTLGVLPSASLCGIPDGSRCHGIYEPVHGSAPDIAGKDIVNPTAQILSAAMMLRYSFGLAQEATAIEAAVEKVLDGKDIGGEEIRSGDLGGNATTKQMGDAVCKALQEILKGNSTGVPRDANANGAESMVSPVHESHSDENKKWEKLLKKEHVPTGPSESIALS
;
A
#
# COMPACT_ATOMS: atom_id res chain seq x y z
N MET A 1 -24.11 -5.72 -22.18
CA MET A 1 -23.14 -4.69 -22.60
C MET A 1 -21.87 -5.42 -23.00
N ALA A 2 -21.34 -5.12 -24.18
CA ALA A 2 -20.15 -5.78 -24.71
C ALA A 2 -18.96 -5.56 -23.77
N ALA A 3 -18.20 -6.63 -23.49
CA ALA A 3 -16.91 -6.52 -22.82
C ALA A 3 -16.03 -5.54 -23.61
N PRO A 4 -15.25 -4.66 -22.95
CA PRO A 4 -14.34 -3.78 -23.65
C PRO A 4 -13.33 -4.65 -24.40
N VAL A 5 -13.34 -4.51 -25.73
CA VAL A 5 -12.33 -5.11 -26.61
C VAL A 5 -11.01 -4.44 -26.25
N LEU A 6 -10.12 -5.20 -25.60
CA LEU A 6 -8.73 -4.78 -25.39
C LEU A 6 -8.12 -4.53 -26.77
N PRO A 7 -7.43 -3.41 -27.00
CA PRO A 7 -6.78 -3.18 -28.29
C PRO A 7 -5.75 -4.28 -28.54
N GLU A 8 -5.96 -5.04 -29.61
CA GLU A 8 -4.98 -6.00 -30.12
C GLU A 8 -3.68 -5.25 -30.50
N SER A 9 -2.55 -5.74 -29.97
CA SER A 9 -1.15 -5.46 -30.40
C SER A 9 -0.47 -4.14 -30.01
N GLY A 10 -0.84 -3.50 -28.89
CA GLY A 10 -0.11 -2.36 -28.33
C GLY A 10 0.64 -2.66 -27.02
N VAL A 11 1.86 -2.13 -26.86
CA VAL A 11 2.57 -2.08 -25.56
C VAL A 11 1.81 -1.13 -24.63
N GLN A 12 1.31 -1.61 -23.49
CA GLN A 12 0.73 -0.75 -22.46
C GLN A 12 1.85 -0.09 -21.66
N THR A 13 1.90 1.23 -21.69
CA THR A 13 2.86 2.01 -20.91
C THR A 13 2.16 2.64 -19.70
N PHE A 14 2.70 2.39 -18.51
CA PHE A 14 2.21 2.94 -17.25
C PHE A 14 3.20 3.97 -16.69
N ARG A 15 2.72 5.17 -16.42
CA ARG A 15 3.53 6.28 -15.87
C ARG A 15 3.45 6.26 -14.35
N VAL A 16 4.59 6.13 -13.69
CA VAL A 16 4.70 6.04 -12.23
C VAL A 16 5.50 7.23 -11.72
N LEU A 17 4.88 8.07 -10.89
CA LEU A 17 5.63 9.04 -10.10
C LEU A 17 6.25 8.31 -8.91
N VAL A 18 7.57 8.32 -8.83
CA VAL A 18 8.33 7.66 -7.76
C VAL A 18 8.82 8.72 -6.79
N LEU A 19 8.36 8.62 -5.54
CA LEU A 19 8.70 9.51 -4.43
C LEU A 19 9.37 8.68 -3.33
N PRO A 20 10.70 8.44 -3.40
CA PRO A 20 11.36 7.59 -2.41
C PRO A 20 11.32 8.17 -0.99
N GLY A 21 11.34 9.49 -0.89
CA GLY A 21 11.32 10.22 0.37
C GLY A 21 12.60 10.07 1.18
N ASP A 22 12.44 9.91 2.49
CA ASP A 22 13.50 10.08 3.48
C ASP A 22 14.01 8.72 4.01
N HIS A 23 15.28 8.72 4.43
CA HIS A 23 15.96 7.63 5.16
C HIS A 23 15.89 6.26 4.46
N VAL A 24 15.13 5.28 4.99
CA VAL A 24 15.04 3.94 4.39
C VAL A 24 14.21 3.91 3.11
N GLY A 25 13.43 4.96 2.84
CA GLY A 25 12.55 5.05 1.68
C GLY A 25 13.24 4.74 0.34
N PRO A 26 14.39 5.38 0.03
CA PRO A 26 15.24 5.01 -1.11
C PRO A 26 15.66 3.53 -1.20
N GLU A 27 15.98 2.88 -0.08
CA GLU A 27 16.40 1.47 -0.05
C GLU A 27 15.24 0.54 -0.40
N VAL A 28 14.09 0.70 0.25
CA VAL A 28 12.91 -0.14 0.00
C VAL A 28 12.31 0.13 -1.38
N MET A 29 12.35 1.39 -1.85
CA MET A 29 11.90 1.78 -3.18
C MET A 29 12.69 1.07 -4.28
N LYS A 30 14.02 0.97 -4.10
CA LYS A 30 14.88 0.25 -5.05
C LYS A 30 14.42 -1.19 -5.26
N GLU A 31 14.09 -1.90 -4.18
CA GLU A 31 13.61 -3.28 -4.29
C GLU A 31 12.21 -3.38 -4.93
N ALA A 32 11.32 -2.43 -4.67
CA ALA A 32 10.01 -2.39 -5.35
C ALA A 32 10.14 -2.14 -6.86
N ILE A 33 11.05 -1.25 -7.31
CA ILE A 33 11.32 -1.05 -8.74
C ILE A 33 11.86 -2.32 -9.39
N ARG A 34 12.76 -3.04 -8.72
CA ARG A 34 13.26 -4.33 -9.24
C ARG A 34 12.16 -5.36 -9.44
N ILE A 35 11.15 -5.38 -8.57
CA ILE A 35 9.97 -6.25 -8.74
C ILE A 35 9.15 -5.84 -9.96
N LEU A 36 8.94 -4.54 -10.20
CA LEU A 36 8.27 -4.04 -11.40
C LEU A 36 9.06 -4.38 -12.68
N ASP A 37 10.39 -4.32 -12.63
CA ASP A 37 11.25 -4.70 -13.76
C ASP A 37 11.11 -6.20 -14.10
N VAL A 38 10.92 -7.07 -13.09
CA VAL A 38 10.62 -8.50 -13.31
C VAL A 38 9.27 -8.69 -14.00
N VAL A 39 8.26 -7.92 -13.60
CA VAL A 39 6.92 -7.95 -14.23
C VAL A 39 7.00 -7.48 -15.68
N GLU A 40 7.68 -6.36 -15.94
CA GLU A 40 7.90 -5.82 -17.28
C GLU A 40 8.61 -6.85 -18.18
N ALA A 41 9.73 -7.42 -17.72
CA ALA A 41 10.49 -8.41 -18.47
C ALA A 41 9.68 -9.68 -18.76
N SER A 42 8.81 -10.09 -17.83
CA SER A 42 7.95 -11.28 -17.99
C SER A 42 6.75 -11.03 -18.91
N SER A 43 6.40 -9.77 -19.19
CA SER A 43 5.24 -9.40 -20.00
C SER A 43 5.40 -9.68 -21.50
N GLN A 44 6.59 -10.08 -21.96
CA GLN A 44 6.92 -10.28 -23.38
C GLN A 44 6.67 -9.02 -24.23
N GLY A 45 6.96 -7.85 -23.65
CA GLY A 45 6.79 -6.55 -24.31
C GLY A 45 5.35 -6.03 -24.30
N LYS A 46 4.44 -6.62 -23.53
CA LYS A 46 3.05 -6.13 -23.40
C LYS A 46 2.90 -4.99 -22.40
N VAL A 47 3.80 -4.91 -21.42
CA VAL A 47 3.80 -3.92 -20.34
C VAL A 47 5.12 -3.18 -20.36
N LYS A 48 5.07 -1.87 -20.09
CA LYS A 48 6.22 -1.02 -19.86
C LYS A 48 5.92 -0.03 -18.73
N PHE A 49 6.87 0.18 -17.83
CA PHE A 49 6.81 1.22 -16.80
C PHE A 49 7.69 2.40 -17.20
N GLN A 50 7.19 3.62 -16.98
CA GLN A 50 7.95 4.86 -17.10
C GLN A 50 7.99 5.53 -15.74
N TYR A 51 9.19 5.71 -15.20
CA TYR A 51 9.39 6.26 -13.86
C TYR A 51 9.74 7.73 -13.93
N ASN A 52 8.91 8.60 -13.35
CA ASN A 52 9.27 9.98 -13.07
C ASN A 52 9.64 10.09 -11.59
N TRP A 53 10.92 10.29 -11.29
CA TRP A 53 11.40 10.34 -9.93
C TRP A 53 11.46 11.79 -9.43
N GLN A 54 10.92 12.04 -8.24
CA GLN A 54 10.84 13.37 -7.65
C GLN A 54 11.08 13.31 -6.13
N LEU A 55 11.22 14.49 -5.51
CA LEU A 55 11.42 14.62 -4.06
C LEU A 55 10.11 14.96 -3.36
N CYS A 56 9.92 14.36 -2.18
CA CYS A 56 8.86 14.68 -1.24
C CYS A 56 9.33 14.32 0.17
N GLY A 57 8.94 15.09 1.18
CA GLY A 57 9.38 14.91 2.57
C GLY A 57 10.55 15.81 2.95
N GLY A 58 11.35 15.38 3.91
CA GLY A 58 12.51 16.07 4.43
C GLY A 58 13.56 16.39 3.35
N CYS A 59 13.83 15.44 2.46
CA CYS A 59 14.73 15.64 1.32
C CYS A 59 14.28 16.78 0.37
N SER A 60 12.97 17.04 0.27
CA SER A 60 12.43 18.18 -0.47
C SER A 60 12.56 19.47 0.33
N ILE A 61 12.39 19.44 1.66
CA ILE A 61 12.61 20.59 2.54
C ILE A 61 14.05 21.07 2.42
N ASP A 62 15.01 20.15 2.50
CA ASP A 62 16.44 20.47 2.45
C ASP A 62 16.82 21.13 1.10
N LYS A 63 16.20 20.69 0.00
CA LYS A 63 16.52 21.17 -1.35
C LYS A 63 15.72 22.40 -1.79
N HIS A 64 14.46 22.48 -1.40
CA HIS A 64 13.47 23.42 -1.95
C HIS A 64 12.78 24.28 -0.89
N GLY A 65 13.04 24.06 0.41
CA GLY A 65 12.37 24.76 1.50
C GLY A 65 10.90 24.38 1.70
N THR A 66 10.41 23.32 1.04
CA THR A 66 9.04 22.82 1.16
C THR A 66 9.01 21.30 1.07
N ALA A 67 8.09 20.66 1.79
CA ALA A 67 7.95 19.20 1.80
C ALA A 67 7.48 18.60 0.47
N ILE A 68 6.82 19.40 -0.37
CA ILE A 68 6.47 19.01 -1.75
C ILE A 68 6.26 20.27 -2.60
N THR A 69 6.82 20.30 -3.81
CA THR A 69 6.70 21.44 -4.72
C THR A 69 5.42 21.34 -5.55
N ASP A 70 4.95 22.48 -6.05
CA ASP A 70 3.76 22.54 -6.92
C ASP A 70 3.96 21.78 -8.22
N GLU A 71 5.20 21.72 -8.71
CA GLU A 71 5.56 20.94 -9.89
C GLU A 71 5.38 19.44 -9.65
N VAL A 72 5.80 18.92 -8.49
CA VAL A 72 5.59 17.51 -8.15
C VAL A 72 4.10 17.19 -8.03
N LEU A 73 3.30 18.08 -7.46
CA LEU A 73 1.84 17.93 -7.39
C LEU A 73 1.20 17.89 -8.79
N ARG A 74 1.64 18.77 -9.70
CA ARG A 74 1.19 18.79 -11.09
C ARG A 74 1.54 17.50 -11.82
N ILE A 75 2.79 17.02 -11.69
CA ILE A 75 3.24 15.73 -12.25
C ILE A 75 2.38 14.58 -11.72
N ALA A 76 2.11 14.57 -10.41
CA ALA A 76 1.31 13.53 -9.78
C ALA A 76 -0.11 13.47 -10.36
N LYS A 77 -0.71 14.62 -10.69
CA LYS A 77 -2.11 14.72 -11.13
C LYS A 77 -2.29 14.57 -12.64
N GLU A 78 -1.37 15.12 -13.43
CA GLU A 78 -1.54 15.29 -14.88
C GLU A 78 -0.68 14.30 -15.69
N GLU A 79 0.48 13.93 -15.16
CA GLU A 79 1.50 13.18 -15.91
C GLU A 79 1.69 11.74 -15.44
N SER A 80 1.01 11.34 -14.38
CA SER A 80 1.19 10.04 -13.74
C SER A 80 -0.11 9.24 -13.75
N ASP A 81 0.03 7.91 -13.82
CA ASP A 81 -1.09 6.98 -13.69
C ASP A 81 -1.19 6.44 -12.25
N ALA A 82 -0.10 6.53 -11.49
CA ALA A 82 -0.02 6.22 -10.07
C ALA A 82 1.19 6.90 -9.41
N VAL A 83 1.15 7.02 -8.08
CA VAL A 83 2.28 7.46 -7.26
C VAL A 83 2.77 6.30 -6.40
N LEU A 84 4.04 5.93 -6.50
CA LEU A 84 4.70 5.00 -5.60
C LEU A 84 5.57 5.79 -4.61
N PHE A 85 5.18 5.79 -3.36
CA PHE A 85 5.76 6.58 -2.29
C PHE A 85 6.51 5.69 -1.30
N GLY A 86 7.67 6.15 -0.83
CA GLY A 86 8.50 5.45 0.16
C GLY A 86 8.08 5.82 1.57
N SER A 87 8.96 6.54 2.27
CA SER A 87 8.71 7.01 3.62
C SER A 87 9.04 8.49 3.73
N ALA A 88 8.40 9.24 4.63
CA ALA A 88 8.77 10.61 4.95
C ALA A 88 8.83 10.82 6.45
N GLY A 89 9.67 11.75 6.88
CA GLY A 89 9.83 12.09 8.30
C GLY A 89 11.22 11.77 8.84
N GLY A 90 11.51 12.34 10.01
CA GLY A 90 12.77 12.19 10.73
C GLY A 90 12.89 13.25 11.83
N PRO A 91 13.62 12.96 12.92
CA PRO A 91 13.72 13.87 14.07
C PRO A 91 14.29 15.25 13.71
N GLU A 92 15.08 15.37 12.64
CA GLU A 92 15.74 16.60 12.20
C GLU A 92 14.79 17.68 11.65
N TRP A 93 13.60 17.31 11.16
CA TRP A 93 12.67 18.26 10.54
C TRP A 93 11.56 18.76 11.48
N GLY A 94 11.47 18.21 12.69
CA GLY A 94 10.50 18.63 13.71
C GLY A 94 9.03 18.47 13.28
N THR A 95 8.10 19.06 14.06
CA THR A 95 6.64 18.92 13.83
C THR A 95 5.99 20.18 13.26
N LYS A 96 6.70 21.30 13.21
CA LYS A 96 6.14 22.57 12.71
C LYS A 96 6.25 22.67 11.18
N PRO A 97 5.21 23.16 10.48
CA PRO A 97 5.29 23.37 9.04
C PRO A 97 6.39 24.37 8.63
N PRO A 98 7.10 24.12 7.51
CA PRO A 98 7.03 22.91 6.69
C PRO A 98 7.69 21.71 7.41
N ASN A 99 6.94 20.60 7.55
CA ASN A 99 7.42 19.31 8.06
C ASN A 99 7.20 18.23 6.98
N PRO A 100 7.92 17.09 7.01
CA PRO A 100 7.82 16.07 5.97
C PRO A 100 6.41 15.54 5.74
N GLU A 101 5.66 15.30 6.82
CA GLU A 101 4.29 14.76 6.80
C GLU A 101 3.31 15.69 6.07
N SER A 102 3.54 17.00 6.13
CA SER A 102 2.74 17.99 5.41
C SER A 102 2.78 17.81 3.90
N GLY A 103 3.88 17.27 3.35
CA GLY A 103 4.01 16.96 1.93
C GLY A 103 3.04 15.86 1.49
N LEU A 104 2.96 14.77 2.27
CA LEU A 104 2.07 13.65 2.00
C LEU A 104 0.59 14.03 2.18
N LEU A 105 0.25 14.81 3.22
CA LEU A 105 -1.11 15.33 3.41
C LEU A 105 -1.53 16.23 2.23
N ARG A 106 -0.64 17.11 1.78
CA ARG A 106 -0.87 17.99 0.63
C ARG A 106 -1.05 17.17 -0.66
N LEU A 107 -0.25 16.13 -0.88
CA LEU A 107 -0.37 15.23 -2.02
C LEU A 107 -1.73 14.49 -2.02
N ARG A 108 -2.12 13.91 -0.88
CA ARG A 108 -3.42 13.22 -0.71
C ARG A 108 -4.59 14.15 -1.04
N GLN A 109 -4.57 15.37 -0.51
CA GLN A 109 -5.60 16.37 -0.76
C GLN A 109 -5.62 16.82 -2.23
N HIS A 110 -4.46 17.06 -2.84
CA HIS A 110 -4.36 17.54 -4.21
C HIS A 110 -4.90 16.53 -5.25
N LEU A 111 -4.67 15.25 -4.98
CA LEU A 111 -5.17 14.14 -5.80
C LEU A 111 -6.61 13.73 -5.45
N ASP A 112 -7.17 14.22 -4.34
CA ASP A 112 -8.40 13.71 -3.73
C ASP A 112 -8.33 12.18 -3.51
N ALA A 113 -7.20 11.72 -2.96
CA ALA A 113 -6.93 10.30 -2.65
C ALA A 113 -7.66 9.86 -1.37
N PHE A 114 -9.00 9.92 -1.43
CA PHE A 114 -9.90 9.86 -0.26
C PHE A 114 -10.07 8.48 0.37
N ALA A 115 -9.78 7.39 -0.36
CA ALA A 115 -10.01 6.03 0.11
C ALA A 115 -8.70 5.35 0.48
N ASN A 116 -8.33 5.40 1.76
CA ASN A 116 -7.14 4.70 2.26
C ASN A 116 -7.48 3.26 2.64
N ILE A 117 -6.74 2.31 2.08
CA ILE A 117 -6.94 0.86 2.17
C ILE A 117 -5.72 0.26 2.84
N ARG A 118 -5.94 -0.36 4.00
CA ARG A 118 -4.91 -1.06 4.78
C ARG A 118 -5.37 -2.49 5.08
N PRO A 119 -4.84 -3.50 4.38
CA PRO A 119 -5.14 -4.90 4.66
C PRO A 119 -4.58 -5.34 6.02
N CYS A 120 -5.40 -6.06 6.79
CA CYS A 120 -5.03 -6.79 7.99
C CYS A 120 -5.05 -8.28 7.67
N THR A 121 -3.95 -8.77 7.11
CA THR A 121 -3.79 -10.16 6.71
C THR A 121 -2.38 -10.64 6.99
N PHE A 122 -2.23 -11.95 7.23
CA PHE A 122 -0.93 -12.59 7.31
C PHE A 122 -0.52 -13.05 5.91
N TYR A 123 0.37 -12.30 5.26
CA TYR A 123 0.93 -12.65 3.94
C TYR A 123 1.80 -13.90 3.96
N SER A 124 2.22 -14.35 5.14
CA SER A 124 2.94 -15.61 5.34
C SER A 124 2.40 -16.29 6.58
N ARG A 125 2.18 -17.60 6.49
CA ARG A 125 1.68 -18.40 7.62
C ARG A 125 2.71 -18.50 8.74
N SER A 126 3.98 -18.41 8.41
CA SER A 126 5.06 -18.37 9.38
C SER A 126 5.13 -17.07 10.18
N LEU A 127 4.41 -16.01 9.78
CA LEU A 127 4.35 -14.76 10.53
C LEU A 127 3.25 -14.73 11.59
N ILE A 128 2.38 -15.75 11.67
CA ILE A 128 1.28 -15.76 12.65
C ILE A 128 1.81 -15.65 14.09
N ASP A 129 2.95 -16.28 14.38
CA ASP A 129 3.55 -16.27 15.71
C ASP A 129 4.32 -14.97 16.02
N GLN A 130 4.44 -14.05 15.06
CA GLN A 130 4.89 -12.67 15.31
C GLN A 130 3.77 -11.80 15.90
N SER A 131 2.51 -12.22 15.78
CA SER A 131 1.39 -11.54 16.42
C SER A 131 1.59 -11.51 17.94
N PRO A 132 1.35 -10.37 18.61
CA PRO A 132 1.29 -10.34 20.07
C PRO A 132 0.06 -11.08 20.62
N LEU A 133 -0.90 -11.42 19.76
CA LEU A 133 -2.07 -12.22 20.14
C LEU A 133 -1.73 -13.71 20.08
N LYS A 134 -2.40 -14.50 20.94
CA LYS A 134 -2.32 -15.96 20.87
C LYS A 134 -2.68 -16.42 19.45
N ARG A 135 -1.92 -17.38 18.90
CA ARG A 135 -2.18 -17.98 17.58
C ARG A 135 -3.66 -18.32 17.34
N ALA A 136 -4.29 -18.98 18.33
CA ALA A 136 -5.71 -19.35 18.27
C ALA A 136 -6.68 -18.16 18.11
N ILE A 137 -6.26 -16.92 18.39
CA ILE A 137 -7.02 -15.69 18.19
C ILE A 137 -6.68 -15.04 16.83
N ALA A 138 -5.40 -14.97 16.48
CA ALA A 138 -4.91 -14.27 15.28
C ALA A 138 -5.08 -15.05 13.98
N GLU A 139 -4.83 -16.36 13.99
CA GLU A 139 -4.82 -17.20 12.79
C GLU A 139 -6.18 -17.13 12.06
N GLY A 140 -6.14 -16.87 10.75
CA GLY A 140 -7.34 -16.69 9.92
C GLY A 140 -7.94 -15.28 9.92
N THR A 141 -7.28 -14.30 10.57
CA THR A 141 -7.63 -12.87 10.42
C THR A 141 -7.39 -12.43 8.97
N ASN A 142 -8.42 -11.88 8.35
CA ASN A 142 -8.37 -11.35 7.01
C ASN A 142 -9.48 -10.29 6.86
N PHE A 143 -9.14 -9.03 7.11
CA PHE A 143 -10.04 -7.90 6.86
C PHE A 143 -9.27 -6.71 6.30
N ILE A 144 -10.00 -5.76 5.71
CA ILE A 144 -9.44 -4.50 5.20
C ILE A 144 -9.99 -3.36 6.05
N VAL A 145 -9.11 -2.46 6.50
CA VAL A 145 -9.53 -1.16 7.04
C VAL A 145 -9.56 -0.15 5.88
N LEU A 146 -10.76 0.33 5.58
CA LEU A 146 -11.04 1.42 4.65
C LEU A 146 -11.29 2.71 5.43
N ARG A 147 -10.28 3.58 5.44
CA ARG A 147 -10.26 4.89 6.08
C ARG A 147 -10.60 5.98 5.06
N GLU A 148 -11.51 6.87 5.41
CA GLU A 148 -11.65 8.15 4.70
C GLU A 148 -10.42 9.03 4.98
N ASN A 149 -9.79 9.61 3.96
CA ASN A 149 -8.40 10.10 4.05
C ASN A 149 -8.22 11.59 3.73
N CYS A 150 -9.28 12.32 3.40
CA CYS A 150 -9.22 13.71 2.94
C CYS A 150 -10.17 14.67 3.69
N SER A 151 -10.92 14.19 4.70
CA SER A 151 -11.85 14.99 5.48
C SER A 151 -11.73 14.72 6.99
N GLY A 152 -12.72 15.12 7.79
CA GLY A 152 -12.69 14.93 9.25
C GLY A 152 -11.76 15.90 9.97
N ALA A 153 -11.42 15.59 11.23
CA ALA A 153 -10.66 16.50 12.12
C ALA A 153 -9.26 16.89 11.58
N TYR A 154 -8.71 16.11 10.65
CA TYR A 154 -7.37 16.34 10.10
C TYR A 154 -7.36 17.51 9.13
N PHE A 155 -8.45 17.69 8.38
CA PHE A 155 -8.61 18.74 7.36
C PHE A 155 -9.67 19.79 7.72
N GLY A 156 -10.42 19.57 8.80
CA GLY A 156 -11.40 20.53 9.30
C GLY A 156 -10.75 21.79 9.89
N PRO A 157 -11.52 22.88 10.06
CA PRO A 157 -11.02 24.11 10.68
C PRO A 157 -10.34 23.87 12.03
N LYS A 158 -9.16 24.47 12.19
CA LYS A 158 -8.32 24.42 13.39
C LYS A 158 -8.24 25.80 14.02
N VAL A 159 -8.36 25.86 15.33
CA VAL A 159 -8.08 27.05 16.15
C VAL A 159 -7.04 26.66 17.18
N GLU A 160 -5.99 27.47 17.29
CA GLU A 160 -4.90 27.30 18.25
C GLU A 160 -4.58 28.68 18.85
N GLU A 161 -4.99 28.89 20.09
CA GLU A 161 -4.78 30.07 20.92
C GLU A 161 -4.04 29.65 22.20
N GLU A 162 -3.64 30.61 23.05
CA GLU A 162 -2.82 30.34 24.25
C GLU A 162 -3.46 29.32 25.21
N ASP A 163 -4.75 29.50 25.51
CA ASP A 163 -5.51 28.67 26.47
C ASP A 163 -6.71 27.95 25.82
N PHE A 164 -6.80 27.95 24.49
CA PHE A 164 -7.92 27.37 23.76
C PHE A 164 -7.49 26.75 22.43
N ALA A 165 -7.94 25.53 22.18
CA ALA A 165 -7.76 24.87 20.89
C ALA A 165 -9.03 24.13 20.48
N ASN A 166 -9.27 24.06 19.17
CA ASN A 166 -10.41 23.34 18.60
C ASN A 166 -10.07 22.73 17.24
N ASP A 167 -10.37 21.45 17.09
CA ASP A 167 -10.33 20.73 15.81
C ASP A 167 -11.73 20.30 15.38
N SER A 168 -12.19 20.82 14.24
CA SER A 168 -13.56 20.55 13.77
C SER A 168 -13.66 19.21 13.04
N TRP A 169 -14.48 18.29 13.57
CA TRP A 169 -14.67 16.96 12.98
C TRP A 169 -15.80 16.93 11.92
N THR A 170 -15.54 17.56 10.77
CA THR A 170 -16.57 17.82 9.75
C THR A 170 -16.61 16.76 8.65
N TYR A 171 -17.83 16.37 8.25
CA TYR A 171 -18.11 15.52 7.09
C TYR A 171 -19.33 16.01 6.31
N ARG A 172 -19.25 15.95 4.99
CA ARG A 172 -20.39 16.11 4.07
C ARG A 172 -20.92 14.74 3.63
N ARG A 173 -22.15 14.74 3.12
CA ARG A 173 -22.81 13.53 2.60
C ARG A 173 -22.01 12.89 1.47
N ASP A 174 -21.58 13.67 0.48
CA ASP A 174 -20.83 13.19 -0.69
C ASP A 174 -19.53 12.47 -0.32
N GLU A 175 -18.84 12.96 0.71
CA GLU A 175 -17.60 12.37 1.23
C GLU A 175 -17.83 10.98 1.83
N ILE A 176 -18.97 10.76 2.48
CA ILE A 176 -19.35 9.47 3.06
C ILE A 176 -19.87 8.52 1.97
N GLU A 177 -20.65 9.02 1.01
CA GLU A 177 -21.23 8.20 -0.06
C GLU A 177 -20.16 7.56 -0.95
N ARG A 178 -19.14 8.33 -1.38
CA ARG A 178 -18.03 7.79 -2.18
C ARG A 178 -17.28 6.67 -1.45
N CYS A 179 -17.11 6.86 -0.15
CA CYS A 179 -16.42 5.94 0.75
C CYS A 179 -17.23 4.66 0.99
N ALA A 180 -18.55 4.76 1.15
CA ALA A 180 -19.46 3.61 1.23
C ALA A 180 -19.43 2.75 -0.05
N ARG A 181 -19.34 3.38 -1.23
CA ARG A 181 -19.22 2.66 -2.52
C ARG A 181 -17.88 1.95 -2.66
N VAL A 182 -16.78 2.55 -2.19
CA VAL A 182 -15.49 1.85 -2.11
C VAL A 182 -15.59 0.63 -1.19
N ALA A 183 -16.24 0.75 -0.03
CA ALA A 183 -16.42 -0.38 0.89
C ALA A 183 -17.16 -1.55 0.23
N ALA A 184 -18.22 -1.25 -0.54
CA ALA A 184 -18.97 -2.25 -1.29
C ALA A 184 -18.14 -2.91 -2.40
N ALA A 185 -17.35 -2.13 -3.15
CA ALA A 185 -16.46 -2.66 -4.18
C ALA A 185 -15.40 -3.60 -3.60
N LEU A 186 -14.76 -3.20 -2.50
CA LEU A 186 -13.78 -4.03 -1.79
C LEU A 186 -14.41 -5.31 -1.24
N ALA A 187 -15.59 -5.22 -0.63
CA ALA A 187 -16.29 -6.39 -0.10
C ALA A 187 -16.67 -7.38 -1.21
N THR A 188 -17.05 -6.86 -2.38
CA THR A 188 -17.36 -7.68 -3.56
C THR A 188 -16.11 -8.42 -4.05
N THR A 189 -15.00 -7.71 -4.24
CA THR A 189 -13.72 -8.28 -4.69
C THR A 189 -13.14 -9.28 -3.69
N MET A 190 -13.26 -9.01 -2.39
CA MET A 190 -12.72 -9.86 -1.34
C MET A 190 -13.45 -11.21 -1.24
N GLY A 191 -14.77 -11.22 -1.46
CA GLY A 191 -15.59 -12.41 -1.29
C GLY A 191 -15.77 -12.84 0.18
N LYS A 192 -16.82 -13.61 0.49
CA LYS A 192 -17.08 -14.12 1.85
C LYS A 192 -15.99 -15.06 2.36
N ASP A 193 -15.31 -15.77 1.47
CA ASP A 193 -14.21 -16.66 1.82
C ASP A 193 -12.85 -15.94 1.92
N GLY A 194 -12.79 -14.65 1.59
CA GLY A 194 -11.56 -13.87 1.53
C GLY A 194 -10.67 -14.17 0.33
N LYS A 195 -11.18 -14.94 -0.66
CA LYS A 195 -10.49 -15.36 -1.88
C LYS A 195 -11.26 -15.01 -3.15
N GLY A 196 -12.22 -14.09 -3.05
CA GLY A 196 -13.06 -13.64 -4.16
C GLY A 196 -14.27 -14.53 -4.44
N ASN A 197 -14.63 -15.48 -3.58
CA ASN A 197 -15.80 -16.36 -3.80
C ASN A 197 -16.87 -16.23 -2.71
N GLY A 198 -18.02 -16.87 -2.94
CA GLY A 198 -19.11 -16.96 -1.96
C GLY A 198 -19.98 -15.71 -1.83
N GLY A 199 -19.89 -14.77 -2.79
CA GLY A 199 -20.56 -13.47 -2.76
C GLY A 199 -19.82 -12.44 -1.90
N PRO A 200 -20.31 -11.20 -1.77
CA PRO A 200 -19.58 -10.13 -1.08
C PRO A 200 -19.34 -10.42 0.40
N ALA A 201 -18.17 -10.04 0.89
CA ALA A 201 -17.83 -10.02 2.31
C ALA A 201 -18.76 -9.10 3.13
N THR A 202 -18.73 -9.26 4.45
CA THR A 202 -19.44 -8.34 5.36
C THR A 202 -18.76 -6.98 5.35
N VAL A 203 -19.55 -5.91 5.33
CA VAL A 203 -19.07 -4.54 5.58
C VAL A 203 -19.44 -4.11 6.99
N TRP A 204 -18.45 -3.63 7.74
CA TRP A 204 -18.59 -3.07 9.07
C TRP A 204 -18.40 -1.55 8.99
N SER A 205 -19.49 -0.80 9.13
CA SER A 205 -19.45 0.66 9.28
C SER A 205 -19.16 1.01 10.74
N SER A 206 -18.01 1.65 10.97
CA SER A 206 -17.56 2.06 12.30
C SER A 206 -17.74 3.56 12.50
N ASP A 207 -18.23 3.95 13.68
CA ASP A 207 -18.55 5.34 14.01
C ASP A 207 -18.58 5.58 15.54
N LYS A 208 -18.92 6.81 15.95
CA LYS A 208 -19.30 7.13 17.34
C LYS A 208 -20.69 7.79 17.42
N ALA A 209 -21.68 7.20 16.73
CA ALA A 209 -23.02 7.77 16.56
C ALA A 209 -23.81 7.98 17.87
N ASN A 210 -23.44 7.28 18.94
CA ASN A 210 -24.03 7.49 20.26
C ASN A 210 -23.61 8.81 20.93
N VAL A 211 -22.58 9.49 20.41
CA VAL A 211 -22.11 10.79 20.92
C VAL A 211 -22.07 11.82 19.79
N LEU A 212 -21.33 11.53 18.71
CA LEU A 212 -20.97 12.51 17.69
C LEU A 212 -22.04 12.71 16.62
N ALA A 213 -22.29 13.97 16.25
CA ALA A 213 -23.18 14.32 15.14
C ALA A 213 -22.65 13.83 13.80
N SER A 214 -21.34 13.95 13.57
CA SER A 214 -20.64 13.37 12.41
C SER A 214 -20.84 11.86 12.33
N GLY A 215 -20.70 11.15 13.47
CA GLY A 215 -20.98 9.71 13.55
C GLY A 215 -22.42 9.33 13.22
N ARG A 216 -23.42 10.13 13.63
CA ARG A 216 -24.82 9.92 13.24
C ARG A 216 -25.06 10.15 11.75
N LEU A 217 -24.41 11.16 11.16
CA LEU A 217 -24.45 11.40 9.72
C LEU A 217 -23.82 10.24 8.96
N TRP A 218 -22.62 9.81 9.36
CA TRP A 218 -21.89 8.66 8.81
C TRP A 218 -22.79 7.43 8.73
N ARG A 219 -23.31 7.00 9.89
CA ARG A 219 -24.20 5.85 9.98
C ARG A 219 -25.39 5.95 9.03
N ARG A 220 -26.11 7.07 9.08
CA ARG A 220 -27.31 7.29 8.25
C ARG A 220 -26.99 7.21 6.77
N VAL A 221 -25.97 7.93 6.30
CA VAL A 221 -25.61 7.97 4.87
C VAL A 221 -25.13 6.59 4.40
N THR A 222 -24.28 5.91 5.18
CA THR A 222 -23.85 4.55 4.83
C THR A 222 -25.05 3.59 4.76
N SER A 223 -25.96 3.60 5.74
CA SER A 223 -27.16 2.75 5.70
C SER A 223 -28.03 3.04 4.47
N GLU A 224 -28.25 4.31 4.13
CA GLU A 224 -29.03 4.73 2.96
C GLU A 224 -28.41 4.21 1.65
N ILE A 225 -27.09 4.36 1.48
CA ILE A 225 -26.37 3.88 0.28
C ILE A 225 -26.44 2.36 0.17
N PHE A 226 -26.16 1.63 1.24
CA PHE A 226 -26.21 0.16 1.21
C PHE A 226 -27.62 -0.37 0.95
N ALA A 227 -28.65 0.23 1.56
CA ALA A 227 -30.04 -0.18 1.32
C ALA A 227 -30.47 0.08 -0.13
N LYS A 228 -30.02 1.18 -0.73
CA LYS A 228 -30.41 1.59 -2.08
C LYS A 228 -29.61 0.90 -3.19
N GLU A 229 -28.29 0.82 -3.02
CA GLU A 229 -27.35 0.43 -4.09
C GLU A 229 -26.79 -0.98 -3.86
N PHE A 230 -26.66 -1.43 -2.61
CA PHE A 230 -25.99 -2.69 -2.27
C PHE A 230 -26.80 -3.59 -1.30
N PRO A 231 -28.11 -3.83 -1.53
CA PRO A 231 -28.98 -4.53 -0.56
C PRO A 231 -28.59 -6.00 -0.33
N HIS A 232 -27.69 -6.54 -1.16
CA HIS A 232 -27.19 -7.92 -1.08
C HIS A 232 -25.90 -8.06 -0.26
N ILE A 233 -25.28 -6.95 0.16
CA ILE A 233 -24.08 -6.94 1.02
C ILE A 233 -24.52 -6.84 2.48
N ASP A 234 -24.00 -7.73 3.34
CA ASP A 234 -24.27 -7.69 4.78
C ASP A 234 -23.58 -6.47 5.41
N LEU A 235 -24.35 -5.43 5.74
CA LEU A 235 -23.89 -4.23 6.42
C LEU A 235 -24.16 -4.34 7.93
N LYS A 236 -23.11 -4.14 8.74
CA LYS A 236 -23.20 -4.06 10.20
C LYS A 236 -22.62 -2.75 10.68
N HIS A 237 -23.14 -2.24 11.81
CA HIS A 237 -22.59 -1.06 12.48
C HIS A 237 -21.92 -1.45 13.80
N GLN A 238 -20.78 -0.84 14.09
CA GLN A 238 -20.02 -1.05 15.33
C GLN A 238 -19.49 0.30 15.83
N LEU A 239 -19.50 0.54 17.15
CA LEU A 239 -18.87 1.76 17.67
C LEU A 239 -17.35 1.61 17.68
N ALA A 240 -16.61 2.65 17.29
CA ALA A 240 -15.15 2.60 17.10
C ALA A 240 -14.37 2.12 18.34
N ASP A 241 -14.77 2.57 19.53
CA ASP A 241 -14.18 2.13 20.80
C ASP A 241 -14.41 0.65 21.08
N SER A 242 -15.64 0.18 20.88
CA SER A 242 -15.97 -1.24 21.05
C SER A 242 -15.36 -2.11 19.95
N LEU A 243 -15.19 -1.58 18.74
CA LEU A 243 -14.50 -2.25 17.64
C LEU A 243 -13.03 -2.47 18.02
N SER A 244 -12.36 -1.42 18.50
CA SER A 244 -10.96 -1.49 18.97
C SER A 244 -10.77 -2.60 20.01
N MET A 245 -11.63 -2.68 21.03
CA MET A 245 -11.55 -3.77 22.02
C MET A 245 -11.77 -5.16 21.39
N LEU A 246 -12.72 -5.28 20.47
CA LEU A 246 -13.06 -6.55 19.82
C LEU A 246 -11.98 -7.03 18.84
N MET A 247 -11.24 -6.13 18.20
CA MET A 247 -10.12 -6.46 17.32
C MET A 247 -9.03 -7.24 18.06
N VAL A 248 -8.77 -6.90 19.33
CA VAL A 248 -7.82 -7.65 20.17
C VAL A 248 -8.38 -9.01 20.58
N LYS A 249 -9.69 -9.05 20.93
CA LYS A 249 -10.31 -10.25 21.50
C LYS A 249 -10.63 -11.32 20.45
N ASN A 250 -11.11 -10.91 19.28
CA ASN A 250 -11.52 -11.79 18.19
C ASN A 250 -11.49 -11.04 16.84
N PRO A 251 -10.30 -10.79 16.26
CA PRO A 251 -10.16 -10.05 15.02
C PRO A 251 -10.92 -10.68 13.85
N ARG A 252 -10.98 -12.02 13.80
CA ARG A 252 -11.74 -12.78 12.78
C ARG A 252 -13.22 -12.42 12.67
N LYS A 253 -13.82 -11.87 13.73
CA LYS A 253 -15.21 -11.39 13.70
C LYS A 253 -15.40 -10.33 12.60
N PHE A 254 -14.36 -9.57 12.30
CA PHE A 254 -14.38 -8.48 11.34
C PHE A 254 -13.89 -8.87 9.95
N ASN A 255 -13.63 -10.17 9.68
CA ASN A 255 -13.25 -10.62 8.36
C ASN A 255 -14.22 -10.08 7.29
N GLY A 256 -13.67 -9.32 6.35
CA GLY A 256 -14.42 -8.45 5.44
C GLY A 256 -13.84 -7.03 5.38
N VAL A 257 -14.70 -6.01 5.30
CA VAL A 257 -14.27 -4.61 5.16
C VAL A 257 -14.76 -3.79 6.33
N ILE A 258 -13.86 -3.17 7.08
CA ILE A 258 -14.18 -2.17 8.09
C ILE A 258 -14.07 -0.80 7.43
N HIS A 259 -15.15 -0.03 7.40
CA HIS A 259 -15.18 1.29 6.81
C HIS A 259 -15.50 2.37 7.85
N THR A 260 -14.64 3.39 7.96
CA THR A 260 -14.70 4.38 9.04
C THR A 260 -14.13 5.74 8.61
N ASP A 261 -14.39 6.76 9.43
CA ASP A 261 -13.85 8.10 9.25
C ASP A 261 -12.32 8.17 9.36
N ASN A 262 -11.76 9.36 9.12
CA ASN A 262 -10.32 9.60 9.06
C ASN A 262 -9.59 9.29 10.36
N THR A 263 -10.06 9.87 11.47
CA THR A 263 -9.37 9.76 12.77
C THR A 263 -9.52 8.37 13.36
N PHE A 264 -10.71 7.77 13.34
CA PHE A 264 -10.88 6.38 13.78
C PHE A 264 -10.18 5.41 12.84
N GLY A 265 -10.18 5.68 11.54
CA GLY A 265 -9.50 4.85 10.55
C GLY A 265 -8.00 4.81 10.75
N ASP A 266 -7.39 5.94 11.09
CA ASP A 266 -5.98 6.03 11.45
C ASP A 266 -5.66 5.07 12.60
N MET A 267 -6.31 5.27 13.75
CA MET A 267 -6.10 4.48 14.96
C MET A 267 -6.39 2.98 14.78
N LEU A 268 -7.52 2.65 14.14
CA LEU A 268 -7.94 1.26 13.94
C LEU A 268 -7.03 0.55 12.93
N SER A 269 -6.51 1.26 11.93
CA SER A 269 -5.59 0.67 10.96
C SER A 269 -4.21 0.40 11.57
N ASP A 270 -3.72 1.25 12.47
CA ASP A 270 -2.49 0.99 13.22
C ASP A 270 -2.69 -0.20 14.18
N GLN A 271 -3.85 -0.27 14.83
CA GLN A 271 -4.21 -1.42 15.65
C GLN A 271 -4.29 -2.72 14.84
N ALA A 272 -4.79 -2.65 13.59
CA ALA A 272 -4.76 -3.78 12.67
C ALA A 272 -3.33 -4.22 12.35
N GLY A 273 -2.41 -3.27 12.16
CA GLY A 273 -1.00 -3.59 12.01
C GLY A 273 -0.39 -4.29 13.23
N GLY A 274 -0.78 -3.85 14.44
CA GLY A 274 -0.41 -4.51 15.68
C GLY A 274 -0.92 -5.95 15.80
N ILE A 275 -2.03 -6.32 15.13
CA ILE A 275 -2.54 -7.70 15.11
C ILE A 275 -1.64 -8.59 14.25
N VAL A 276 -1.16 -8.09 13.11
CA VAL A 276 -0.21 -8.81 12.26
C VAL A 276 1.15 -8.96 12.95
N GLY A 277 1.52 -8.01 13.81
CA GLY A 277 2.68 -8.08 14.70
C GLY A 277 3.95 -7.46 14.14
N THR A 278 3.95 -7.06 12.87
CA THR A 278 5.06 -6.34 12.23
C THR A 278 4.55 -5.32 11.23
N LEU A 279 5.08 -4.10 11.31
CA LEU A 279 4.80 -3.04 10.32
C LEU A 279 5.54 -3.28 9.00
N GLY A 280 6.61 -4.09 9.00
CA GLY A 280 7.49 -4.32 7.84
C GLY A 280 6.82 -5.02 6.66
N VAL A 281 5.59 -5.55 6.84
CA VAL A 281 4.83 -6.28 5.81
C VAL A 281 3.48 -5.64 5.47
N LEU A 282 3.20 -4.44 5.98
CA LEU A 282 1.90 -3.78 5.81
C LEU A 282 1.94 -2.76 4.67
N PRO A 283 1.31 -3.05 3.52
CA PRO A 283 1.16 -2.06 2.45
C PRO A 283 -0.05 -1.15 2.72
N SER A 284 -0.09 -0.02 2.02
CA SER A 284 -1.20 0.91 2.03
C SER A 284 -1.44 1.46 0.63
N ALA A 285 -2.72 1.69 0.29
CA ALA A 285 -3.11 2.41 -0.92
C ALA A 285 -4.10 3.53 -0.58
N SER A 286 -3.91 4.71 -1.14
CA SER A 286 -4.88 5.82 -1.07
C SER A 286 -5.43 6.07 -2.48
N LEU A 287 -6.66 5.66 -2.72
CA LEU A 287 -7.30 5.70 -4.05
C LEU A 287 -8.09 6.99 -4.27
N CYS A 288 -8.08 7.47 -5.51
CA CYS A 288 -8.80 8.68 -5.94
C CYS A 288 -10.21 8.37 -6.50
N GLY A 289 -10.67 7.11 -6.37
CA GLY A 289 -11.90 6.62 -6.98
C GLY A 289 -12.31 5.23 -6.48
N ILE A 290 -13.38 4.69 -7.06
CA ILE A 290 -13.96 3.39 -6.65
C ILE A 290 -13.28 2.25 -7.41
N PRO A 291 -12.67 1.26 -6.73
CA PRO A 291 -12.01 0.13 -7.38
C PRO A 291 -13.01 -0.95 -7.82
N ASP A 292 -13.88 -0.63 -8.78
CA ASP A 292 -14.95 -1.51 -9.30
C ASP A 292 -14.53 -2.39 -10.50
N GLY A 293 -13.21 -2.51 -10.71
CA GLY A 293 -12.62 -3.13 -11.90
C GLY A 293 -12.14 -2.11 -12.93
N SER A 294 -12.49 -0.83 -12.77
CA SER A 294 -11.85 0.27 -13.50
C SER A 294 -10.47 0.62 -12.92
N ARG A 295 -9.59 1.17 -13.76
CA ARG A 295 -8.30 1.70 -13.33
C ARG A 295 -8.52 2.94 -12.45
N CYS A 296 -7.90 2.96 -11.28
CA CYS A 296 -8.01 4.06 -10.33
C CYS A 296 -6.65 4.71 -10.08
N HIS A 297 -6.54 6.03 -10.21
CA HIS A 297 -5.33 6.74 -9.76
C HIS A 297 -5.16 6.59 -8.24
N GLY A 298 -3.93 6.47 -7.76
CA GLY A 298 -3.69 6.27 -6.32
C GLY A 298 -2.25 6.51 -5.88
N ILE A 299 -2.09 6.62 -4.57
CA ILE A 299 -0.80 6.68 -3.87
C ILE A 299 -0.59 5.35 -3.16
N TYR A 300 0.58 4.73 -3.33
CA TYR A 300 0.91 3.42 -2.77
C TYR A 300 2.16 3.54 -1.92
N GLU A 301 2.06 3.14 -0.65
CA GLU A 301 3.09 3.41 0.37
C GLU A 301 3.13 2.30 1.43
N PRO A 302 4.31 1.98 1.99
CA PRO A 302 4.39 1.16 3.19
C PRO A 302 3.77 1.90 4.38
N VAL A 303 3.25 1.15 5.35
CA VAL A 303 2.72 1.75 6.59
C VAL A 303 3.84 2.18 7.54
N HIS A 304 5.01 1.55 7.48
CA HIS A 304 6.14 1.89 8.36
C HIS A 304 6.69 3.30 8.07
N GLY A 305 7.23 3.94 9.10
CA GLY A 305 7.90 5.24 8.98
C GLY A 305 9.27 5.15 8.29
N SER A 306 10.06 6.22 8.42
CA SER A 306 11.35 6.39 7.73
C SER A 306 12.54 5.68 8.39
N ALA A 307 12.41 5.20 9.63
CA ALA A 307 13.42 4.39 10.35
C ALA A 307 14.87 4.94 10.22
N PRO A 308 15.15 6.18 10.69
CA PRO A 308 16.45 6.85 10.55
C PRO A 308 17.63 6.03 11.10
N ASP A 309 17.39 5.27 12.15
CA ASP A 309 18.39 4.50 12.89
C ASP A 309 18.98 3.35 12.08
N ILE A 310 18.29 2.88 11.03
CA ILE A 310 18.75 1.78 10.16
C ILE A 310 18.99 2.20 8.71
N ALA A 311 18.81 3.47 8.38
CA ALA A 311 19.03 3.99 7.03
C ALA A 311 20.47 3.77 6.55
N GLY A 312 20.62 3.33 5.29
CA GLY A 312 21.89 3.07 4.63
C GLY A 312 22.61 1.79 5.09
N LYS A 313 21.97 0.96 5.93
CA LYS A 313 22.58 -0.25 6.48
C LYS A 313 22.23 -1.54 5.73
N ASP A 314 21.37 -1.48 4.70
CA ASP A 314 20.89 -2.67 3.97
C ASP A 314 20.21 -3.70 4.90
N ILE A 315 19.49 -3.26 5.94
CA ILE A 315 18.79 -4.16 6.89
C ILE A 315 17.30 -3.86 7.04
N VAL A 316 16.77 -2.89 6.30
CA VAL A 316 15.33 -2.57 6.31
C VAL A 316 14.55 -3.65 5.56
N ASN A 317 13.35 -3.98 6.04
CA ASN A 317 12.46 -4.92 5.38
C ASN A 317 11.79 -4.28 4.15
N PRO A 318 12.02 -4.74 2.91
CA PRO A 318 11.40 -4.13 1.72
C PRO A 318 9.96 -4.63 1.47
N THR A 319 9.46 -5.58 2.27
CA THR A 319 8.21 -6.32 1.97
C THR A 319 7.00 -5.40 1.85
N ALA A 320 6.80 -4.46 2.77
CA ALA A 320 5.68 -3.51 2.71
C ALA A 320 5.70 -2.66 1.42
N GLN A 321 6.87 -2.21 0.97
CA GLN A 321 6.99 -1.44 -0.27
C GLN A 321 6.70 -2.31 -1.50
N ILE A 322 7.20 -3.55 -1.52
CA ILE A 322 6.93 -4.53 -2.58
C ILE A 322 5.43 -4.83 -2.68
N LEU A 323 4.77 -5.06 -1.55
CA LEU A 323 3.32 -5.28 -1.50
C LEU A 323 2.52 -4.02 -1.87
N SER A 324 3.06 -2.82 -1.61
CA SER A 324 2.46 -1.56 -2.07
C SER A 324 2.53 -1.44 -3.59
N ALA A 325 3.64 -1.88 -4.21
CA ALA A 325 3.71 -2.00 -5.66
C ALA A 325 2.71 -3.04 -6.20
N ALA A 326 2.48 -4.16 -5.51
CA ALA A 326 1.42 -5.11 -5.88
C ALA A 326 0.02 -4.47 -5.84
N MET A 327 -0.29 -3.67 -4.81
CA MET A 327 -1.53 -2.88 -4.75
C MET A 327 -1.64 -1.90 -5.93
N MET A 328 -0.54 -1.25 -6.33
CA MET A 328 -0.50 -0.36 -7.49
C MET A 328 -0.85 -1.09 -8.79
N LEU A 329 -0.23 -2.25 -9.03
CA LEU A 329 -0.54 -3.10 -10.19
C LEU A 329 -2.04 -3.46 -10.20
N ARG A 330 -2.58 -3.85 -9.05
CA ARG A 330 -3.98 -4.27 -8.90
C ARG A 330 -4.97 -3.14 -9.16
N TYR A 331 -4.81 -1.99 -8.50
CA TYR A 331 -5.82 -0.94 -8.48
C TYR A 331 -5.63 0.12 -9.58
N SER A 332 -4.39 0.51 -9.90
CA SER A 332 -4.13 1.54 -10.91
C SER A 332 -3.93 1.00 -12.31
N PHE A 333 -3.38 -0.20 -12.47
CA PHE A 333 -3.00 -0.73 -13.78
C PHE A 333 -3.86 -1.91 -14.25
N GLY A 334 -4.72 -2.46 -13.39
CA GLY A 334 -5.57 -3.61 -13.73
C GLY A 334 -4.79 -4.92 -13.90
N LEU A 335 -3.53 -4.96 -13.43
CA LEU A 335 -2.61 -6.09 -13.49
C LEU A 335 -2.76 -6.97 -12.24
N ALA A 336 -3.99 -7.46 -12.02
CA ALA A 336 -4.35 -8.19 -10.81
C ALA A 336 -3.66 -9.57 -10.71
N GLN A 337 -3.33 -10.20 -11.84
CA GLN A 337 -2.63 -11.48 -11.86
C GLN A 337 -1.18 -11.32 -11.43
N GLU A 338 -0.52 -10.28 -11.92
CA GLU A 338 0.84 -9.90 -11.57
C GLU A 338 0.94 -9.49 -10.10
N ALA A 339 -0.03 -8.71 -9.60
CA ALA A 339 -0.14 -8.38 -8.18
C ALA A 339 -0.22 -9.64 -7.31
N THR A 340 -1.08 -10.59 -7.69
CA THR A 340 -1.24 -11.87 -6.98
C THR A 340 0.03 -12.72 -7.04
N ALA A 341 0.77 -12.67 -8.15
CA ALA A 341 2.07 -13.34 -8.27
C ALA A 341 3.13 -12.74 -7.35
N ILE A 342 3.15 -11.42 -7.16
CA ILE A 342 4.03 -10.74 -6.18
C ILE A 342 3.68 -11.17 -4.76
N GLU A 343 2.39 -11.16 -4.40
CA GLU A 343 1.92 -11.60 -3.08
C GLU A 343 2.34 -13.05 -2.79
N ALA A 344 2.17 -13.94 -3.77
CA ALA A 344 2.60 -15.35 -3.66
C ALA A 344 4.13 -15.51 -3.60
N ALA A 345 4.89 -14.66 -4.30
CA ALA A 345 6.35 -14.66 -4.20
C ALA A 345 6.82 -14.25 -2.80
N VAL A 346 6.19 -13.21 -2.23
CA VAL A 346 6.44 -12.77 -0.85
C VAL A 346 6.09 -13.89 0.15
N GLU A 347 4.93 -14.52 0.01
CA GLU A 347 4.52 -15.66 0.85
C GLU A 347 5.57 -16.78 0.80
N LYS A 348 5.97 -17.22 -0.40
CA LYS A 348 6.97 -18.28 -0.60
C LYS A 348 8.32 -17.94 0.05
N VAL A 349 8.80 -16.71 -0.09
CA VAL A 349 10.10 -16.28 0.46
C VAL A 349 10.09 -16.28 1.98
N LEU A 350 9.01 -15.78 2.59
CA LEU A 350 8.88 -15.63 4.04
C LEU A 350 8.53 -16.94 4.76
N ASP A 351 7.74 -17.81 4.12
CA ASP A 351 7.29 -19.06 4.73
C ASP A 351 8.47 -20.00 5.05
N GLY A 352 8.31 -20.76 6.13
CA GLY A 352 9.29 -21.73 6.58
C GLY A 352 9.49 -22.87 5.57
N LYS A 353 10.70 -23.44 5.56
CA LYS A 353 11.02 -24.58 4.68
C LYS A 353 10.16 -25.81 4.96
N ASP A 354 9.71 -25.96 6.20
CA ASP A 354 8.81 -27.02 6.66
C ASP A 354 7.43 -26.98 5.99
N ILE A 355 7.00 -25.81 5.52
CA ILE A 355 5.75 -25.62 4.76
C ILE A 355 5.99 -25.29 3.28
N GLY A 356 7.22 -25.46 2.79
CA GLY A 356 7.57 -25.31 1.38
C GLY A 356 8.04 -23.91 0.96
N GLY A 357 8.30 -23.01 1.92
CA GLY A 357 8.89 -21.70 1.66
C GLY A 357 10.43 -21.70 1.69
N GLU A 358 11.03 -20.51 1.60
CA GLU A 358 12.49 -20.32 1.56
C GLU A 358 13.09 -19.91 2.91
N GLU A 359 12.26 -19.45 3.85
CA GLU A 359 12.64 -18.96 5.18
C GLU A 359 13.68 -17.82 5.12
N ILE A 360 13.54 -16.92 4.15
CA ILE A 360 14.40 -15.74 4.02
C ILE A 360 13.65 -14.56 4.62
N ARG A 361 14.18 -14.06 5.75
CA ARG A 361 13.52 -13.05 6.60
C ARG A 361 14.52 -11.98 7.02
N SER A 362 14.08 -10.73 7.04
CA SER A 362 14.81 -9.58 7.61
C SER A 362 14.83 -9.63 9.14
N GLY A 363 15.60 -8.74 9.76
CA GLY A 363 15.81 -8.70 11.21
C GLY A 363 14.53 -8.53 12.03
N ASP A 364 13.60 -7.69 11.57
CA ASP A 364 12.29 -7.46 12.18
C ASP A 364 11.38 -8.71 12.17
N LEU A 365 11.68 -9.69 11.32
CA LEU A 365 10.96 -10.96 11.21
C LEU A 365 11.73 -12.12 11.85
N GLY A 366 12.76 -11.83 12.65
CA GLY A 366 13.59 -12.82 13.34
C GLY A 366 14.64 -13.51 12.46
N GLY A 367 14.89 -13.00 11.26
CA GLY A 367 15.95 -13.49 10.37
C GLY A 367 17.19 -12.58 10.36
N ASN A 368 18.02 -12.73 9.34
CA ASN A 368 19.25 -11.97 9.15
C ASN A 368 19.49 -11.57 7.68
N ALA A 369 18.46 -11.69 6.83
CA ALA A 369 18.56 -11.30 5.43
C ALA A 369 18.68 -9.78 5.31
N THR A 370 19.56 -9.32 4.43
CA THR A 370 19.69 -7.90 4.08
C THR A 370 18.51 -7.44 3.22
N THR A 371 18.29 -6.13 3.09
CA THR A 371 17.25 -5.55 2.21
C THR A 371 17.40 -6.12 0.80
N LYS A 372 18.64 -6.09 0.28
CA LYS A 372 18.96 -6.64 -1.04
C LYS A 372 18.71 -8.15 -1.13
N GLN A 373 19.06 -8.94 -0.12
CA GLN A 373 18.84 -10.40 -0.13
C GLN A 373 17.35 -10.74 -0.16
N MET A 374 16.53 -9.99 0.60
CA MET A 374 15.07 -10.09 0.55
C MET A 374 14.56 -9.80 -0.87
N GLY A 375 14.98 -8.68 -1.47
CA GLY A 375 14.57 -8.32 -2.83
C GLY A 375 15.04 -9.30 -3.90
N ASP A 376 16.26 -9.83 -3.80
CA ASP A 376 16.80 -10.87 -4.68
C ASP A 376 15.93 -12.14 -4.63
N ALA A 377 15.56 -12.58 -3.42
CA ALA A 377 14.74 -13.76 -3.22
C ALA A 377 13.33 -13.60 -3.80
N VAL A 378 12.67 -12.45 -3.54
CA VAL A 378 11.33 -12.19 -4.08
C VAL A 378 11.37 -12.06 -5.61
N CYS A 379 12.37 -11.39 -6.18
CA CYS A 379 12.56 -11.33 -7.64
C CYS A 379 12.66 -12.73 -8.25
N LYS A 380 13.46 -13.61 -7.66
CA LYS A 380 13.64 -14.98 -8.14
C LYS A 380 12.35 -15.79 -8.05
N ALA A 381 11.68 -15.77 -6.90
CA ALA A 381 10.41 -16.47 -6.69
C ALA A 381 9.34 -15.97 -7.67
N LEU A 382 9.24 -14.67 -7.89
CA LEU A 382 8.31 -14.06 -8.84
C LEU A 382 8.58 -14.51 -10.29
N GLN A 383 9.85 -14.52 -10.72
CA GLN A 383 10.22 -15.02 -12.05
C GLN A 383 9.80 -16.48 -12.27
N GLU A 384 9.96 -17.34 -11.27
CA GLU A 384 9.53 -18.74 -11.33
C GLU A 384 8.00 -18.85 -11.46
N ILE A 385 7.25 -18.08 -10.67
CA ILE A 385 5.78 -18.06 -10.70
C ILE A 385 5.25 -17.58 -12.06
N LEU A 386 5.79 -16.46 -12.59
CA LEU A 386 5.36 -15.90 -13.87
C LEU A 386 5.74 -16.81 -15.07
N LYS A 387 6.87 -17.52 -15.00
CA LYS A 387 7.23 -18.57 -15.97
C LYS A 387 6.28 -19.77 -15.91
N GLY A 388 5.88 -20.20 -14.71
CA GLY A 388 4.91 -21.28 -14.54
C GLY A 388 3.56 -20.93 -15.17
N ASN A 389 3.06 -19.72 -14.92
CA ASN A 389 1.76 -19.26 -15.43
C ASN A 389 1.73 -19.10 -16.96
N SER A 390 2.87 -18.85 -17.61
CA SER A 390 2.96 -18.72 -19.08
C SER A 390 2.97 -20.06 -19.82
N THR A 391 3.04 -21.21 -19.12
CA THR A 391 2.97 -22.55 -19.73
C THR A 391 1.57 -23.16 -19.83
N GLY A 392 0.54 -22.48 -19.31
CA GLY A 392 -0.86 -22.95 -19.26
C GLY A 392 -1.75 -22.63 -20.46
N VAL A 393 -1.22 -22.02 -21.53
CA VAL A 393 -1.97 -21.80 -22.79
C VAL A 393 -1.74 -23.00 -23.71
N PRO A 394 -2.79 -23.67 -24.24
CA PRO A 394 -2.60 -24.75 -25.21
C PRO A 394 -1.76 -24.24 -26.39
N ARG A 395 -0.58 -24.83 -26.58
CA ARG A 395 0.17 -24.65 -27.82
C ARG A 395 -0.61 -25.37 -28.91
N ASP A 396 -1.22 -24.61 -29.82
CA ASP A 396 -1.65 -25.16 -31.10
C ASP A 396 -0.45 -25.83 -31.76
N ALA A 397 -0.55 -27.14 -31.89
CA ALA A 397 0.46 -27.97 -32.54
C ALA A 397 0.45 -27.66 -34.03
N ASN A 398 1.28 -26.71 -34.46
CA ASN A 398 1.99 -26.70 -35.75
C ASN A 398 2.85 -25.44 -35.91
N ALA A 399 4.10 -25.51 -35.44
CA ALA A 399 5.20 -24.75 -36.02
C ALA A 399 6.51 -25.44 -35.64
N ASN A 400 7.16 -26.04 -36.64
CA ASN A 400 8.46 -26.69 -36.53
C ASN A 400 9.56 -25.67 -36.23
N GLY A 401 10.47 -26.07 -35.34
CA GLY A 401 11.92 -25.83 -35.46
C GLY A 401 12.43 -24.40 -35.30
N ALA A 402 12.74 -24.01 -34.07
CA ALA A 402 13.87 -23.14 -33.77
C ALA A 402 14.35 -23.39 -32.34
N GLU A 403 15.60 -23.83 -32.19
CA GLU A 403 16.30 -23.92 -30.91
C GLU A 403 16.36 -22.53 -30.26
N SER A 404 15.77 -22.36 -29.08
CA SER A 404 15.93 -21.12 -28.31
C SER A 404 17.23 -21.19 -27.51
N MET A 405 18.25 -20.49 -27.99
CA MET A 405 19.37 -20.09 -27.14
C MET A 405 18.84 -19.22 -26.01
N VAL A 406 19.13 -19.63 -24.77
CA VAL A 406 18.94 -18.79 -23.59
C VAL A 406 19.95 -17.64 -23.69
N SER A 407 19.49 -16.46 -24.11
CA SER A 407 20.31 -15.25 -24.03
C SER A 407 20.51 -14.85 -22.57
N PRO A 408 21.72 -14.41 -22.18
CA PRO A 408 21.99 -13.93 -20.83
C PRO A 408 21.13 -12.69 -20.56
N VAL A 409 20.60 -12.63 -19.33
CA VAL A 409 19.88 -11.49 -18.76
C VAL A 409 20.70 -10.24 -19.04
N HIS A 410 20.22 -9.39 -19.97
CA HIS A 410 20.86 -8.12 -20.25
C HIS A 410 20.80 -7.27 -18.97
N GLU A 411 21.97 -6.90 -18.45
CA GLU A 411 22.14 -5.82 -17.50
C GLU A 411 21.59 -4.52 -18.12
N SER A 412 20.30 -4.27 -17.94
CA SER A 412 19.73 -2.93 -18.12
C SER A 412 19.28 -2.40 -16.77
N HIS A 413 20.26 -2.21 -15.88
CA HIS A 413 20.18 -1.08 -14.96
C HIS A 413 19.98 0.15 -15.84
N SER A 414 18.74 0.67 -15.90
CA SER A 414 18.40 1.80 -16.77
C SER A 414 19.36 2.97 -16.51
N ASP A 415 19.75 3.69 -17.57
CA ASP A 415 20.64 4.85 -17.42
C ASP A 415 20.04 5.94 -16.52
N GLU A 416 18.71 5.93 -16.34
CA GLU A 416 17.97 6.76 -15.37
C GLU A 416 18.18 6.29 -13.92
N ASN A 417 18.17 4.99 -13.64
CA ASN A 417 18.51 4.44 -12.32
C ASN A 417 19.96 4.78 -11.96
N LYS A 418 20.90 4.68 -12.91
CA LYS A 418 22.30 5.10 -12.70
C LYS A 418 22.42 6.62 -12.50
N LYS A 419 21.57 7.43 -13.15
CA LYS A 419 21.50 8.89 -12.95
C LYS A 419 20.99 9.24 -11.56
N TRP A 420 20.01 8.50 -11.05
CA TRP A 420 19.49 8.64 -9.68
C TRP A 420 20.44 8.11 -8.61
N GLU A 421 21.08 6.96 -8.80
CA GLU A 421 22.13 6.48 -7.89
C GLU A 421 23.31 7.46 -7.84
N LYS A 422 23.63 8.13 -8.95
CA LYS A 422 24.59 9.23 -8.99
C LYS A 422 24.07 10.49 -8.30
N LEU A 423 22.77 10.78 -8.37
CA LEU A 423 22.12 11.89 -7.66
C LEU A 423 22.21 11.65 -6.14
N LEU A 424 21.80 10.47 -5.67
CA LEU A 424 21.90 10.04 -4.27
C LEU A 424 23.35 10.09 -3.74
N LYS A 425 24.34 9.66 -4.54
CA LYS A 425 25.76 9.72 -4.17
C LYS A 425 26.38 11.12 -4.23
N LYS A 426 25.88 12.01 -5.09
CA LYS A 426 26.41 13.37 -5.28
C LYS A 426 25.79 14.37 -4.30
N GLU A 427 24.56 14.12 -3.83
CA GLU A 427 23.76 15.09 -3.08
C GLU A 427 23.92 15.03 -1.54
N HIS A 428 24.83 14.22 -0.97
CA HIS A 428 25.03 14.12 0.49
C HIS A 428 23.70 14.01 1.26
N VAL A 429 22.75 13.22 0.76
CA VAL A 429 21.52 12.91 1.51
C VAL A 429 21.97 12.33 2.86
N PRO A 430 21.62 12.94 4.00
CA PRO A 430 22.15 12.55 5.29
C PRO A 430 21.88 11.07 5.54
N THR A 431 22.93 10.27 5.63
CA THR A 431 22.88 8.87 6.07
C THR A 431 22.96 8.84 7.59
N GLY A 432 22.02 9.53 8.24
CA GLY A 432 21.91 9.62 9.70
C GLY A 432 23.11 10.27 10.42
N PRO A 433 22.93 10.68 11.69
CA PRO A 433 24.04 11.10 12.53
C PRO A 433 24.92 9.90 12.92
N SER A 434 26.24 10.07 12.83
CA SER A 434 27.26 9.07 13.19
C SER A 434 27.48 8.90 14.70
N GLU A 435 26.56 9.35 15.55
CA GLU A 435 26.72 9.27 17.00
C GLU A 435 25.50 8.68 17.68
N SER A 436 25.76 7.54 18.32
CA SER A 436 24.86 6.75 19.15
C SER A 436 24.16 7.58 20.24
N ILE A 437 22.83 7.52 20.28
CA ILE A 437 22.08 7.70 21.51
C ILE A 437 21.13 6.51 21.64
N ALA A 438 21.51 5.59 22.52
CA ALA A 438 20.66 4.53 23.01
C ALA A 438 19.50 5.14 23.80
N LEU A 439 18.26 4.77 23.45
CA LEU A 439 17.12 4.92 24.34
C LEU A 439 16.33 3.61 24.35
N SER A 440 16.13 3.14 25.58
CA SER A 440 15.51 1.91 26.07
C SER A 440 14.03 1.79 25.76
#